data_AF-A0A0H2RBG8-F1
#
_entry.id   AF-A0A0H2RBG8-F1
#
_cell.length_a   1.000
_cell.length_b   1.000
_cell.length_c   1.000
_cell.angle_alpha   90.00
_cell.angle_beta   90.00
_cell.angle_gamma   90.00
#
_symmetry.space_group_name_H-M   'P 1'
#
loop_
_entity.id
_entity.type
_entity.pdbx_description
1 polymer ?
#
loop_
_entity_poly.entity_id
_entity_poly.type
_entity_poly.pdbx_seq_one_letter_code
_entity_poly.pdbx_strand_id
1 'polypeptide(L)'
;MSRTQSESIVTARTRCSVLETSTANGCIPASTRIQPRRFRINGKYFITSDHLPEPLDVLYKNVGQQRLQDVHVDTMLLDGHMLVCLHVAGTSLPFDSTGHYPIIAGYLPDGQRLYIAAVRVEWLWYFTTAMDGASSVRYTDEVGDEREADDFFVLALRYEPSDIVLPYPRSPKGAMDATKPVFWMRLWPEKDPDYFEDERLTDDLFLKSLLDGLAVENNNLDLLLVTANF
;
A
#
# COMPACT_ATOMS: atom_id res chain seq x y z
N MET A 1 52.01 3.24 28.01
CA MET A 1 50.79 4.03 27.73
C MET A 1 50.49 3.88 26.25
N SER A 2 49.63 2.93 25.92
CA SER A 2 49.31 2.58 24.52
C SER A 2 48.08 3.36 24.07
N ARG A 3 48.25 4.21 23.06
CA ARG A 3 47.15 4.96 22.41
C ARG A 3 46.45 4.02 21.44
N THR A 4 45.23 3.60 21.78
CA THR A 4 44.32 2.95 20.85
C THR A 4 43.76 4.01 19.90
N GLN A 5 44.20 4.01 18.65
CA GLN A 5 43.58 4.81 17.59
C GLN A 5 42.26 4.15 17.20
N SER A 6 41.15 4.84 17.48
CA SER A 6 39.82 4.47 16.98
C SER A 6 39.69 4.99 15.55
N GLU A 7 39.86 4.11 14.56
CA GLU A 7 39.51 4.40 13.17
C GLU A 7 37.99 4.51 13.07
N SER A 8 37.51 5.72 12.80
CA SER A 8 36.11 5.99 12.47
C SER A 8 35.91 5.62 11.01
N ILE A 9 35.40 4.42 10.75
CA ILE A 9 34.98 4.02 9.40
C ILE A 9 33.73 4.86 9.07
N VAL A 10 33.93 5.93 8.31
CA VAL A 10 32.84 6.67 7.67
C VAL A 10 32.35 5.81 6.51
N THR A 11 31.42 4.91 6.79
CA THR A 11 30.73 4.15 5.75
C THR A 11 29.91 5.13 4.92
N ALA A 12 30.35 5.41 3.69
CA ALA A 12 29.55 6.15 2.72
C ALA A 12 28.27 5.34 2.47
N ARG A 13 27.16 5.76 3.08
CA ARG A 13 25.84 5.16 2.85
C ARG A 13 25.35 5.64 1.49
N THR A 14 25.34 4.74 0.51
CA THR A 14 24.71 4.96 -0.80
C THR A 14 23.22 5.15 -0.58
N ARG A 15 22.67 6.30 -0.97
CA ARG A 15 21.24 6.62 -0.83
C ARG A 15 20.46 6.11 -2.04
N CYS A 16 19.22 5.69 -1.84
CA CYS A 16 18.28 5.42 -2.92
C CYS A 16 18.20 6.62 -3.87
N SER A 17 18.21 6.37 -5.18
CA SER A 17 18.07 7.45 -6.16
C SER A 17 16.63 7.95 -6.15
N VAL A 18 16.48 9.24 -5.86
CA VAL A 18 15.22 9.94 -5.97
C VAL A 18 14.96 10.22 -7.46
N LEU A 19 13.95 9.57 -8.02
CA LEU A 19 13.50 9.91 -9.36
C LEU A 19 12.46 11.03 -9.26
N GLU A 20 12.79 12.17 -9.84
CA GLU A 20 11.79 13.20 -10.07
C GLU A 20 10.78 12.70 -11.10
N THR A 21 9.52 13.11 -10.91
CA THR A 21 8.35 12.80 -11.75
C THR A 21 8.45 13.50 -13.12
N SER A 22 9.51 13.20 -13.87
CA SER A 22 9.63 13.50 -15.29
C SER A 22 8.99 12.37 -16.09
N THR A 23 8.18 12.72 -17.08
CA THR A 23 7.56 11.78 -18.02
C THR A 23 8.57 10.89 -18.74
N ALA A 24 9.84 11.30 -18.81
CA ALA A 24 10.91 10.54 -19.46
C ALA A 24 11.49 9.40 -18.58
N ASN A 25 11.39 9.51 -17.25
CA ASN A 25 12.09 8.60 -16.33
C ASN A 25 11.16 7.58 -15.67
N GLY A 26 9.93 7.45 -16.15
CA GLY A 26 9.10 6.32 -15.74
C GLY A 26 8.55 6.40 -14.33
N CYS A 27 8.43 7.59 -13.76
CA CYS A 27 7.68 7.81 -12.52
C CYS A 27 6.21 8.11 -12.81
N ILE A 28 5.35 7.83 -11.83
CA ILE A 28 3.93 8.17 -11.88
C ILE A 28 3.81 9.68 -12.18
N PRO A 29 3.07 10.09 -13.22
CA PRO A 29 2.98 11.51 -13.59
C PRO A 29 2.49 12.33 -12.41
N ALA A 30 3.07 13.51 -12.17
CA ALA A 30 2.73 14.37 -11.03
C ALA A 30 1.25 14.80 -11.01
N SER A 31 0.61 14.86 -12.18
CA SER A 31 -0.83 15.15 -12.32
C SER A 31 -1.73 13.98 -11.96
N THR A 32 -1.17 12.78 -11.75
CA THR A 32 -1.92 11.58 -11.42
C THR A 32 -2.25 11.63 -9.95
N ARG A 33 -3.55 11.66 -9.65
CA ARG A 33 -4.05 11.38 -8.32
C ARG A 33 -4.21 9.87 -8.23
N ILE A 34 -3.69 9.28 -7.17
CA ILE A 34 -3.73 7.83 -6.96
C ILE A 34 -4.65 7.61 -5.77
N GLN A 35 -5.61 6.70 -5.88
CA GLN A 35 -6.39 6.24 -4.75
C GLN A 35 -6.06 4.77 -4.47
N PRO A 36 -4.93 4.50 -3.79
CA PRO A 36 -4.64 3.13 -3.42
C PRO A 36 -5.71 2.58 -2.47
N ARG A 37 -6.13 1.35 -2.73
CA ARG A 37 -6.96 0.54 -1.83
C ARG A 37 -6.09 -0.52 -1.18
N ARG A 38 -6.24 -0.65 0.13
CA ARG A 38 -5.57 -1.66 0.94
C ARG A 38 -6.57 -2.69 1.39
N PHE A 39 -6.42 -3.90 0.88
CA PHE A 39 -7.14 -5.07 1.37
C PHE A 39 -6.29 -5.74 2.44
N ARG A 40 -6.87 -5.93 3.62
CA ARG A 40 -6.30 -6.77 4.67
C ARG A 40 -7.08 -8.07 4.72
N ILE A 41 -6.42 -9.17 4.37
CA ILE A 41 -7.02 -10.51 4.30
C ILE A 41 -6.15 -11.44 5.12
N ASN A 42 -6.66 -11.97 6.23
CA ASN A 42 -5.93 -12.82 7.18
C ASN A 42 -4.60 -12.19 7.66
N GLY A 43 -4.62 -10.88 7.95
CA GLY A 43 -3.43 -10.16 8.39
C GLY A 43 -2.38 -9.89 7.31
N LYS A 44 -2.61 -10.29 6.05
CA LYS A 44 -1.79 -9.89 4.90
C LYS A 44 -2.37 -8.66 4.23
N TYR A 45 -1.49 -7.80 3.70
CA TYR A 45 -1.86 -6.60 2.98
C TYR A 45 -1.71 -6.80 1.47
N PHE A 46 -2.74 -6.39 0.72
CA PHE A 46 -2.72 -6.31 -0.73
C PHE A 46 -3.06 -4.88 -1.10
N ILE A 47 -2.20 -4.23 -1.89
CA ILE A 47 -2.39 -2.86 -2.34
C ILE A 47 -2.76 -2.88 -3.80
N THR A 48 -3.78 -2.12 -4.17
CA THR A 48 -4.29 -2.02 -5.55
C THR A 48 -4.54 -0.55 -5.88
N SER A 49 -4.48 -0.18 -7.15
CA SER A 49 -4.90 1.15 -7.64
C SER A 49 -6.18 1.06 -8.45
N ASP A 50 -6.75 2.22 -8.79
CA ASP A 50 -8.07 2.36 -9.42
C ASP A 50 -8.23 1.66 -10.77
N HIS A 51 -9.51 1.40 -11.10
CA HIS A 51 -10.06 0.92 -12.39
C HIS A 51 -9.98 -0.58 -12.73
N LEU A 52 -9.43 -1.43 -11.87
CA LEU A 52 -9.51 -2.87 -12.08
C LEU A 52 -10.25 -3.53 -10.91
N PRO A 53 -11.23 -4.40 -11.15
CA PRO A 53 -11.66 -5.39 -10.17
C PRO A 53 -10.58 -6.48 -10.03
N GLU A 54 -9.33 -6.11 -9.82
CA GLU A 54 -8.24 -7.02 -9.47
C GLU A 54 -8.01 -6.84 -7.97
N PRO A 55 -8.87 -7.48 -7.16
CA PRO A 55 -8.68 -8.89 -6.94
C PRO A 55 -10.01 -9.65 -6.88
N LEU A 56 -10.91 -9.63 -7.86
CA LEU A 56 -12.03 -10.60 -7.78
C LEU A 56 -11.49 -12.02 -7.77
N ASP A 57 -10.50 -12.35 -8.61
CA ASP A 57 -9.91 -13.69 -8.61
C ASP A 57 -9.07 -13.98 -7.37
N VAL A 58 -8.31 -13.01 -6.86
CA VAL A 58 -7.56 -13.19 -5.61
C VAL A 58 -8.51 -13.24 -4.41
N LEU A 59 -9.60 -12.47 -4.41
CA LEU A 59 -10.67 -12.60 -3.42
C LEU A 59 -11.33 -13.96 -3.57
N TYR A 60 -11.84 -14.38 -4.72
CA TYR A 60 -12.50 -15.67 -4.90
C TYR A 60 -11.58 -16.87 -4.59
N LYS A 61 -10.32 -16.85 -5.03
CA LYS A 61 -9.33 -17.91 -4.72
C LYS A 61 -9.08 -18.02 -3.21
N ASN A 62 -9.04 -16.91 -2.49
CA ASN A 62 -8.81 -16.91 -1.04
C ASN A 62 -10.11 -17.10 -0.23
N VAL A 63 -11.22 -16.49 -0.66
CA VAL A 63 -12.54 -16.47 0.00
C VAL A 63 -13.25 -17.80 -0.16
N GLY A 64 -13.07 -18.53 -1.27
CA GLY A 64 -13.67 -19.85 -1.46
C GLY A 64 -13.28 -20.89 -0.39
N GLN A 65 -12.27 -20.59 0.44
CA GLN A 65 -11.87 -21.41 1.58
C GLN A 65 -11.98 -20.69 2.94
N GLN A 66 -12.35 -19.41 2.98
CA GLN A 66 -12.13 -18.56 4.16
C GLN A 66 -13.33 -17.65 4.48
N ARG A 67 -13.45 -17.30 5.76
CA ARG A 67 -14.50 -16.39 6.24
C ARG A 67 -14.19 -14.97 5.84
N LEU A 68 -15.12 -14.30 5.16
CA LEU A 68 -15.04 -12.86 4.84
C LEU A 68 -14.93 -11.95 6.08
N GLN A 69 -15.16 -12.50 7.28
CA GLN A 69 -15.02 -11.78 8.55
C GLN A 69 -13.61 -11.22 8.78
N ASP A 70 -12.59 -11.80 8.14
CA ASP A 70 -11.19 -11.36 8.25
C ASP A 70 -10.74 -10.44 7.10
N VAL A 71 -11.69 -9.98 6.27
CA VAL A 71 -11.43 -9.02 5.20
C VAL A 71 -11.70 -7.60 5.71
N HIS A 72 -10.76 -6.69 5.45
CA HIS A 72 -10.97 -5.26 5.62
C HIS A 72 -10.48 -4.53 4.39
N VAL A 73 -11.13 -3.42 4.07
CA VAL A 73 -10.72 -2.56 2.96
C VAL A 73 -10.58 -1.15 3.49
N ASP A 74 -9.41 -0.56 3.24
CA ASP A 74 -9.11 0.83 3.53
C ASP A 74 -8.76 1.56 2.24
N THR A 75 -9.07 2.85 2.18
CA THR A 75 -8.66 3.75 1.09
C THR A 75 -7.62 4.74 1.60
N MET A 76 -6.80 5.26 0.70
CA MET A 76 -6.00 6.46 0.95
C MET A 76 -6.07 7.34 -0.29
N LEU A 77 -6.08 8.65 -0.09
CA LEU A 77 -5.97 9.60 -1.18
C LEU A 77 -4.54 10.13 -1.28
N LEU A 78 -3.93 9.95 -2.45
CA LEU A 78 -2.58 10.44 -2.72
C LEU A 78 -2.59 11.49 -3.84
N ASP A 79 -1.90 12.59 -3.57
CA ASP A 79 -1.63 13.65 -4.54
C ASP A 79 -0.22 13.44 -5.13
N GLY A 80 -0.13 13.26 -6.45
CA GLY A 80 1.14 13.11 -7.17
C GLY A 80 2.12 14.27 -6.96
N HIS A 81 1.65 15.46 -6.61
CA HIS A 81 2.52 16.60 -6.26
C HIS A 81 3.28 16.41 -4.95
N MET A 82 2.71 15.68 -4.01
CA MET A 82 3.34 15.39 -2.72
C MET A 82 4.23 14.15 -2.76
N LEU A 83 4.15 13.36 -3.81
CA LEU A 83 4.82 12.08 -3.90
C LEU A 83 6.14 12.16 -4.66
N VAL A 84 7.00 11.22 -4.29
CA VAL A 84 8.21 10.84 -5.00
C VAL A 84 8.32 9.31 -5.00
N CYS A 85 8.93 8.76 -6.04
CA CYS A 85 9.23 7.33 -6.12
C CYS A 85 10.72 7.12 -5.82
N LEU A 86 11.00 6.38 -4.76
CA LEU A 86 12.36 5.94 -4.44
C LEU A 86 12.65 4.71 -5.28
N HIS A 87 13.59 4.81 -6.22
CA HIS A 87 13.99 3.67 -7.02
C HIS A 87 14.89 2.75 -6.19
N VAL A 88 14.56 1.47 -6.18
CA VAL A 88 15.29 0.41 -5.50
C VAL A 88 15.79 -0.57 -6.55
N ALA A 89 17.11 -0.60 -6.73
CA ALA A 89 17.80 -1.56 -7.58
C ALA A 89 18.40 -2.66 -6.69
N GLY A 90 17.54 -3.55 -6.19
CA GLY A 90 17.80 -4.40 -5.03
C GLY A 90 19.02 -5.32 -5.12
N THR A 91 19.49 -5.64 -6.33
CA THR A 91 20.76 -6.37 -6.54
C THR A 91 22.00 -5.62 -6.09
N SER A 92 21.93 -4.29 -6.07
CA SER A 92 23.06 -3.40 -5.75
C SER A 92 22.77 -2.47 -4.58
N LEU A 93 21.49 -2.12 -4.38
CA LEU A 93 21.04 -1.13 -3.42
C LEU A 93 19.67 -1.57 -2.87
N PRO A 94 19.64 -2.31 -1.75
CA PRO A 94 18.39 -2.62 -1.07
C PRO A 94 17.71 -1.32 -0.62
N PHE A 95 16.40 -1.40 -0.40
CA PHE A 95 15.63 -0.27 0.09
C PHE A 95 16.14 0.21 1.46
N ASP A 96 16.40 1.51 1.59
CA ASP A 96 16.76 2.17 2.84
C ASP A 96 15.80 3.35 3.06
N SER A 97 14.99 3.26 4.10
CA SER A 97 14.04 4.31 4.49
C SER A 97 14.72 5.50 5.18
N THR A 98 16.00 5.41 5.53
CA THR A 98 16.73 6.45 6.26
C THR A 98 16.75 7.77 5.50
N GLY A 99 16.19 8.82 6.12
CA GLY A 99 16.16 10.17 5.55
C GLY A 99 15.09 10.37 4.46
N HIS A 100 14.20 9.39 4.29
CA HIS A 100 13.03 9.48 3.43
C HIS A 100 11.75 9.37 4.28
N TYR A 101 10.60 9.62 3.65
CA TYR A 101 9.29 9.52 4.31
C TYR A 101 8.37 8.57 3.54
N PRO A 102 8.67 7.25 3.51
CA PRO A 102 7.91 6.29 2.73
C PRO A 102 6.48 6.14 3.26
N ILE A 103 5.52 5.97 2.36
CA ILE A 103 4.09 5.86 2.70
C ILE A 103 3.84 4.50 3.34
N ILE A 104 3.36 4.50 4.59
CA ILE A 104 3.08 3.28 5.34
C ILE A 104 1.89 2.56 4.71
N ALA A 105 2.09 1.30 4.33
CA ALA A 105 1.05 0.37 3.90
C ALA A 105 0.41 -0.37 5.08
N GLY A 106 1.13 -0.58 6.18
CA GLY A 106 0.63 -1.30 7.35
C GLY A 106 1.76 -1.79 8.25
N TYR A 107 1.45 -2.78 9.09
CA TYR A 107 2.41 -3.34 10.05
C TYR A 107 2.32 -4.86 10.07
N LEU A 108 3.47 -5.52 10.14
CA LEU A 108 3.55 -6.95 10.44
C LEU A 108 3.17 -7.23 11.91
N PRO A 109 2.86 -8.49 12.27
CA PRO A 109 2.51 -8.86 13.63
C PRO A 109 3.56 -8.52 14.70
N ASP A 110 4.83 -8.41 14.29
CA ASP A 110 5.95 -8.02 15.16
C ASP A 110 6.16 -6.50 15.27
N GLY A 111 5.31 -5.71 14.62
CA GLY A 111 5.36 -4.25 14.62
C GLY A 111 6.28 -3.64 13.56
N GLN A 112 6.91 -4.45 12.69
CA GLN A 112 7.67 -3.92 11.56
C GLN A 112 6.77 -3.22 10.56
N ARG A 113 7.25 -2.09 10.02
CA ARG A 113 6.50 -1.28 9.04
C ARG A 113 6.58 -1.90 7.67
N LEU A 114 5.43 -1.89 6.98
CA LEU A 114 5.34 -2.13 5.56
C LEU A 114 5.09 -0.79 4.86
N TYR A 115 5.71 -0.60 3.71
CA TYR A 115 5.61 0.59 2.89
C TYR A 115 4.96 0.26 1.56
N ILE A 116 4.23 1.22 0.97
CA ILE A 116 3.66 1.04 -0.36
C ILE A 116 4.78 1.02 -1.38
N ALA A 117 4.90 -0.10 -2.09
CA ALA A 117 5.81 -0.28 -3.20
C ALA A 117 5.04 -0.47 -4.50
N ALA A 118 5.73 -0.33 -5.62
CA ALA A 118 5.19 -0.64 -6.93
C ALA A 118 6.27 -1.20 -7.85
N VAL A 119 5.88 -2.15 -8.68
CA VAL A 119 6.70 -2.71 -9.75
C VAL A 119 6.15 -2.21 -11.08
N ARG A 120 7.05 -1.74 -11.94
CA ARG A 120 6.68 -1.28 -13.27
C ARG A 120 7.00 -2.36 -14.30
N VAL A 121 5.99 -2.82 -15.03
CA VAL A 121 6.16 -3.70 -16.19
C VAL A 121 5.58 -2.98 -17.40
N GLU A 122 6.44 -2.61 -18.34
CA GLU A 122 6.07 -1.78 -19.50
C GLU A 122 5.39 -0.44 -19.09
N TRP A 123 4.08 -0.31 -19.32
CA TRP A 123 3.27 0.86 -18.94
C TRP A 123 2.39 0.61 -17.71
N LEU A 124 2.38 -0.61 -17.17
CA LEU A 124 1.56 -1.01 -16.03
C LEU A 124 2.32 -0.85 -14.72
N TRP A 125 1.57 -0.60 -13.65
CA TRP A 125 2.06 -0.45 -12.29
C TRP A 125 1.34 -1.43 -11.38
N TYR A 126 2.09 -2.36 -10.81
CA TYR A 126 1.57 -3.32 -9.83
C TYR A 126 1.96 -2.88 -8.44
N PHE A 127 0.97 -2.52 -7.63
CA PHE A 127 1.20 -2.11 -6.26
C PHE A 127 1.44 -3.32 -5.36
N THR A 128 2.35 -3.17 -4.41
CA THR A 128 2.70 -4.18 -3.42
C THR A 128 3.22 -3.53 -2.14
N THR A 129 3.85 -4.30 -1.25
CA THR A 129 4.46 -3.84 -0.02
C THR A 129 5.95 -4.17 0.02
N ALA A 130 6.73 -3.30 0.66
CA ALA A 130 8.14 -3.52 0.94
C ALA A 130 8.44 -3.25 2.42
N MET A 131 9.45 -3.93 2.96
CA MET A 131 10.04 -3.64 4.28
C MET A 131 11.35 -2.89 4.12
N ASP A 132 11.76 -2.12 5.13
CA ASP A 132 13.11 -1.55 5.19
C ASP A 132 14.18 -2.65 5.01
N GLY A 133 15.17 -2.41 4.17
CA GLY A 133 16.19 -3.39 3.79
C GLY A 133 15.79 -4.37 2.68
N ALA A 134 14.56 -4.30 2.14
CA ALA A 134 14.12 -5.21 1.08
C ALA A 134 14.98 -5.08 -0.19
N SER A 135 15.45 -6.21 -0.71
CA SER A 135 16.17 -6.32 -1.99
C SER A 135 15.28 -6.85 -3.13
N SER A 136 14.10 -7.35 -2.82
CA SER A 136 13.09 -7.76 -3.79
C SER A 136 11.70 -7.61 -3.17
N VAL A 137 10.69 -7.54 -4.03
CA VAL A 137 9.28 -7.53 -3.65
C VAL A 137 8.51 -8.57 -4.46
N ARG A 138 7.47 -9.13 -3.86
CA ARG A 138 6.53 -10.01 -4.56
C ARG A 138 5.29 -9.21 -4.93
N TYR A 139 4.78 -9.35 -6.15
CA TYR A 139 3.57 -8.67 -6.61
C TYR A 139 2.68 -9.66 -7.35
N THR A 140 1.41 -9.33 -7.48
CA THR A 140 0.46 -10.11 -8.26
C THR A 140 0.26 -9.41 -9.60
N ASP A 141 0.40 -10.15 -10.70
CA ASP A 141 0.14 -9.64 -12.05
C ASP A 141 -1.37 -9.67 -12.40
N GLU A 142 -1.72 -9.22 -13.60
CA GLU A 142 -3.11 -9.08 -14.07
C GLU A 142 -3.85 -10.42 -14.22
N VAL A 143 -3.13 -11.53 -14.30
CA VAL A 143 -3.72 -12.89 -14.33
C VAL A 143 -3.82 -13.51 -12.94
N GLY A 144 -3.40 -12.77 -11.91
CA GLY A 144 -3.43 -13.22 -10.53
C GLY A 144 -2.24 -14.11 -10.13
N ASP A 145 -1.19 -14.16 -10.94
CA ASP A 145 0.02 -14.93 -10.65
C ASP A 145 1.01 -14.10 -9.81
N GLU A 146 1.66 -14.76 -8.86
CA GLU A 146 2.67 -14.12 -8.02
C GLU A 146 4.02 -14.08 -8.73
N ARG A 147 4.58 -12.87 -8.82
CA ARG A 147 5.86 -12.55 -9.44
C ARG A 147 6.80 -11.96 -8.39
N GLU A 148 8.09 -11.98 -8.69
CA GLU A 148 9.13 -11.34 -7.88
C GLU A 148 9.90 -10.34 -8.75
N ALA A 149 10.26 -9.20 -8.18
CA ALA A 149 11.09 -8.18 -8.82
C ALA A 149 12.13 -7.64 -7.84
N ASP A 150 13.35 -7.46 -8.33
CA ASP A 150 14.47 -6.80 -7.65
C ASP A 150 14.58 -5.31 -8.01
N ASP A 151 14.01 -4.90 -9.15
CA ASP A 151 13.82 -3.51 -9.56
C ASP A 151 12.38 -3.06 -9.22
N PHE A 152 12.26 -2.17 -8.24
CA PHE A 152 10.97 -1.66 -7.77
C PHE A 152 11.07 -0.24 -7.25
N PHE A 153 9.90 0.35 -6.97
CA PHE A 153 9.78 1.70 -6.43
C PHE A 153 9.09 1.67 -5.08
N VAL A 154 9.52 2.52 -4.15
CA VAL A 154 8.80 2.78 -2.90
C VAL A 154 8.23 4.19 -2.95
N LEU A 155 6.93 4.32 -2.70
CA LEU A 155 6.28 5.63 -2.63
C LEU A 155 6.68 6.33 -1.34
N ALA A 156 7.08 7.59 -1.46
CA ALA A 156 7.43 8.43 -0.32
C ALA A 156 6.91 9.85 -0.50
N LEU A 157 6.82 10.59 0.59
CA LEU A 157 6.59 12.03 0.52
C LEU A 157 7.84 12.72 -0.02
N ARG A 158 7.61 13.71 -0.89
CA ARG A 158 8.63 14.60 -1.44
C ARG A 158 9.24 15.52 -0.38
N TYR A 159 8.42 15.91 0.60
CA TYR A 159 8.78 16.86 1.63
C TYR A 159 8.70 16.21 3.01
N GLU A 160 9.46 16.76 3.96
CA GLU A 160 9.31 16.39 5.35
C GLU A 160 7.89 16.71 5.84
N PRO A 161 7.21 15.82 6.57
CA PRO A 161 5.85 16.06 7.06
C PRO A 161 5.64 17.37 7.81
N SER A 162 6.69 17.91 8.46
CA SER A 162 6.61 19.21 9.16
C SER A 162 6.65 20.41 8.23
N ASP A 163 7.21 20.27 7.02
CA ASP A 163 7.34 21.34 6.04
C ASP A 163 6.09 21.51 5.18
N ILE A 164 5.16 20.56 5.29
CA ILE A 164 3.91 20.55 4.52
C ILE A 164 2.96 21.59 5.14
N VAL A 165 2.94 22.78 4.55
CA VAL A 165 2.04 23.88 4.95
C VAL A 165 0.60 23.58 4.51
N LEU A 166 -0.38 23.92 5.36
CA LEU A 166 -1.82 23.86 5.07
C LEU A 166 -2.13 24.53 3.71
N PRO A 167 -3.04 23.95 2.89
CA PRO A 167 -4.40 23.62 3.31
C PRO A 167 -4.76 22.11 3.30
N TYR A 168 -3.88 21.24 3.78
CA TYR A 168 -4.24 19.82 3.92
C TYR A 168 -5.30 19.60 5.02
N PRO A 169 -6.28 18.72 4.79
CA PRO A 169 -7.24 18.37 5.81
C PRO A 169 -6.51 17.81 7.04
N ARG A 170 -6.98 18.20 8.22
CA ARG A 170 -6.48 17.61 9.47
C ARG A 170 -6.78 16.12 9.43
N SER A 171 -5.86 15.30 9.95
CA SER A 171 -6.09 13.87 10.10
C SER A 171 -7.37 13.65 10.92
N PRO A 172 -8.38 12.96 10.37
CA PRO A 172 -9.61 12.66 11.08
C PRO A 172 -9.33 11.70 12.25
N LYS A 173 -10.29 11.56 13.16
CA LYS A 173 -10.11 10.74 14.37
C LYS A 173 -9.92 9.25 14.02
N GLY A 174 -10.50 8.78 12.92
CA GLY A 174 -10.40 7.42 12.42
C GLY A 174 -9.20 7.14 11.50
N ALA A 175 -8.32 8.12 11.28
CA ALA A 175 -7.14 7.95 10.44
C ALA A 175 -6.22 6.83 10.95
N MET A 176 -5.88 5.89 10.08
CA MET A 176 -4.99 4.77 10.37
C MET A 176 -3.65 4.93 9.64
N ASP A 177 -2.60 4.39 10.27
CA ASP A 177 -1.24 4.24 9.71
C ASP A 177 -0.74 5.49 8.96
N ALA A 178 -0.88 6.65 9.60
CA ALA A 178 -0.63 7.94 8.98
C ALA A 178 0.86 8.18 8.70
N THR A 179 1.16 8.64 7.48
CA THR A 179 2.45 9.20 7.07
C THR A 179 2.25 10.68 6.77
N LYS A 180 1.69 11.43 7.73
CA LYS A 180 1.20 12.83 7.62
C LYS A 180 1.69 13.63 6.39
N PRO A 181 0.79 14.24 5.61
CA PRO A 181 -0.64 14.40 5.86
C PRO A 181 -1.49 13.23 5.34
N VAL A 182 -0.88 12.19 4.75
CA VAL A 182 -1.62 11.05 4.20
C VAL A 182 -1.93 10.01 5.27
N PHE A 183 -3.09 9.38 5.15
CA PHE A 183 -3.59 8.37 6.09
C PHE A 183 -4.57 7.42 5.40
N TRP A 184 -4.70 6.23 5.96
CA TRP A 184 -5.73 5.27 5.55
C TRP A 184 -7.05 5.57 6.25
N MET A 185 -8.15 5.38 5.53
CA MET A 185 -9.52 5.49 6.03
C MET A 185 -10.24 4.17 5.80
N ARG A 186 -10.96 3.71 6.82
CA ARG A 186 -11.72 2.46 6.74
C ARG A 186 -12.89 2.61 5.78
N LEU A 187 -12.96 1.73 4.78
CA LEU A 187 -14.07 1.65 3.82
C LEU A 187 -15.02 0.49 4.15
N TRP A 188 -14.48 -0.67 4.50
CA TRP A 188 -15.24 -1.90 4.74
C TRP A 188 -14.59 -2.75 5.84
N PRO A 189 -15.34 -3.48 6.70
CA PRO A 189 -16.81 -3.68 6.71
C PRO A 189 -17.62 -2.50 7.24
N GLU A 190 -17.00 -1.68 8.09
CA GLU A 190 -17.62 -0.48 8.65
C GLU A 190 -16.96 0.75 8.06
N LYS A 191 -17.68 1.53 7.25
CA LYS A 191 -17.15 2.77 6.70
C LYS A 191 -16.93 3.79 7.82
N ASP A 192 -15.79 4.46 7.81
CA ASP A 192 -15.49 5.50 8.79
C ASP A 192 -16.50 6.67 8.70
N PRO A 193 -17.02 7.22 9.82
CA PRO A 193 -17.93 8.36 9.79
C PRO A 193 -17.31 9.65 9.24
N ASP A 194 -15.99 9.81 9.40
CA ASP A 194 -15.21 10.95 8.90
C ASP A 194 -14.65 10.67 7.49
N TYR A 195 -15.10 9.61 6.81
CA TYR A 195 -14.71 9.31 5.44
C TYR A 195 -15.14 10.44 4.52
N PHE A 196 -14.19 10.96 3.76
CA PHE A 196 -14.40 12.13 2.91
C PHE A 196 -15.42 11.83 1.80
N GLU A 197 -16.41 12.71 1.63
CA GLU A 197 -17.29 12.68 0.47
C GLU A 197 -16.57 13.37 -0.68
N ASP A 198 -16.04 12.58 -1.59
CA ASP A 198 -15.36 13.08 -2.78
C ASP A 198 -15.94 12.37 -3.99
N GLU A 199 -16.35 13.14 -5.00
CA GLU A 199 -16.98 12.63 -6.23
C GLU A 199 -16.12 11.56 -6.92
N ARG A 200 -14.80 11.62 -6.70
CA ARG A 200 -13.83 10.64 -7.24
C ARG A 200 -13.94 9.26 -6.61
N LEU A 201 -14.55 9.16 -5.43
CA LEU A 201 -14.75 7.90 -4.70
C LEU A 201 -16.03 7.15 -5.12
N THR A 202 -16.61 7.49 -6.27
CA THR A 202 -17.82 6.81 -6.76
C THR A 202 -17.58 5.30 -6.89
N ASP A 203 -16.38 4.89 -7.28
CA ASP A 203 -15.96 3.48 -7.37
C ASP A 203 -16.02 2.75 -6.01
N ASP A 204 -15.84 3.46 -4.89
CA ASP A 204 -15.91 2.87 -3.55
C ASP A 204 -17.34 2.45 -3.17
N LEU A 205 -18.36 3.10 -3.74
CA LEU A 205 -19.75 2.69 -3.54
C LEU A 205 -20.03 1.34 -4.23
N PHE A 206 -19.52 1.16 -5.45
CA PHE A 206 -19.62 -0.11 -6.17
C PHE A 206 -18.86 -1.22 -5.46
N LEU A 207 -17.62 -0.94 -5.06
CA LEU A 207 -16.80 -1.89 -4.30
C LEU A 207 -17.48 -2.28 -2.98
N LYS A 208 -18.00 -1.31 -2.22
CA LYS A 208 -18.73 -1.59 -0.99
C LYS A 208 -19.95 -2.47 -1.25
N SER A 209 -20.77 -2.14 -2.25
CA SER A 209 -21.96 -2.92 -2.60
C SER A 209 -21.61 -4.36 -2.98
N LEU A 210 -20.51 -4.56 -3.71
CA LEU A 210 -20.00 -5.88 -4.07
C LEU A 210 -19.58 -6.68 -2.82
N LEU A 211 -18.80 -6.07 -1.93
CA LEU A 211 -18.34 -6.70 -0.69
C LEU A 211 -19.50 -7.06 0.24
N ASP A 212 -20.51 -6.18 0.33
CA ASP A 212 -21.73 -6.44 1.10
C ASP A 212 -22.51 -7.64 0.52
N GLY A 213 -22.62 -7.75 -0.81
CA GLY A 213 -23.24 -8.89 -1.48
C GLY A 213 -22.53 -10.21 -1.15
N LEU A 214 -21.20 -10.23 -1.27
CA LEU A 214 -20.38 -11.39 -0.93
C LEU A 214 -20.52 -11.81 0.54
N ALA A 215 -20.62 -10.83 1.45
CA ALA A 215 -20.82 -11.11 2.87
C ALA A 215 -22.18 -11.77 3.17
N VAL A 216 -23.25 -11.35 2.48
CA VAL A 216 -24.58 -11.97 2.61
C VAL A 216 -24.57 -13.41 2.09
N GLU A 217 -23.95 -13.66 0.94
CA GLU A 217 -23.85 -15.00 0.35
C GLU A 217 -23.12 -15.98 1.28
N ASN A 218 -22.00 -15.56 1.88
CA ASN A 218 -21.24 -16.41 2.80
C ASN A 218 -22.01 -16.73 4.09
N ASN A 219 -22.75 -15.77 4.63
CA ASN A 219 -23.60 -16.03 5.81
C ASN A 219 -24.69 -17.07 5.49
N ASN A 220 -25.26 -17.05 4.27
CA ASN A 220 -26.26 -18.03 3.84
C ASN A 220 -25.67 -19.44 3.67
N LEU A 221 -24.44 -19.55 3.18
CA LEU A 221 -23.75 -20.84 3.05
C LEU A 221 -23.45 -21.47 4.42
N ASP A 222 -23.04 -20.67 5.40
CA ASP A 222 -22.84 -21.15 6.77
C ASP A 222 -24.14 -21.72 7.37
N LEU A 223 -25.29 -21.08 7.11
CA LEU A 223 -26.61 -21.56 7.54
C LEU A 223 -27.01 -22.90 6.88
N LEU A 224 -26.69 -23.09 5.60
CA LEU A 224 -26.97 -24.35 4.89
C LEU A 224 -26.08 -25.50 5.36
N LEU A 225 -24.81 -25.24 5.68
CA LEU A 225 -23.90 -26.25 6.23
C LEU A 225 -24.28 -26.66 7.67
N VAL A 226 -24.81 -25.74 8.48
CA VAL A 226 -25.32 -26.08 9.82
C VAL A 226 -26.57 -26.96 9.73
N THR A 227 -27.46 -26.73 8.78
CA THR A 227 -28.71 -27.49 8.64
C THR A 227 -28.53 -28.87 8.00
N ALA A 228 -27.48 -29.10 7.21
CA ALA A 228 -27.18 -30.39 6.60
C ALA A 228 -26.50 -31.43 7.54
N ASN A 229 -26.12 -31.02 8.76
CA ASN A 229 -25.46 -31.87 9.76
C ASN A 229 -26.39 -32.36 10.90
N PHE A 230 -27.71 -32.23 10.72
CA PHE A 230 -28.75 -32.78 11.60
C PHE A 230 -29.64 -33.75 10.84
#